data_AF-A0A453KDK8-F1
#
_entry.id   AF-A0A453KDK8-F1
#
_cell.length_a   1.000
_cell.length_b   1.000
_cell.length_c   1.000
_cell.angle_alpha   90.00
_cell.angle_beta   90.00
_cell.angle_gamma   90.00
#
_symmetry.space_group_name_H-M   'P 1'
#
loop_
_entity.id
_entity.type
_entity.pdbx_description
1 polymer ?
#
loop_
_entity_poly.entity_id
_entity_poly.type
_entity_poly.pdbx_seq_one_letter_code
_entity_poly.pdbx_strand_id
1 'polypeptide(L)'
;MAISHPQPRLRLPSPGPPATVITPPRPCLWWASPSPQRMLWHRAKRPLLTNHTPSALVMQLHRALSASVASSRKTHMMYGFGDDPNPLPETVALVEDIVVEYITDLVHKAENVASKRGKLLTEDFLYLIRKDMRKLHRSTELLSMNEELKQARKAFDVNEETLVVTNE
;
A
#
# COMPACT_ATOMS: atom_id res chain seq x y z
N MET A 1 64.15 37.73 0.73
CA MET A 1 62.85 38.43 0.72
C MET A 1 61.76 37.40 0.96
N ALA A 2 61.29 37.24 2.21
CA ALA A 2 60.22 36.30 2.54
C ALA A 2 58.88 37.04 2.50
N ILE A 3 57.98 36.60 1.63
CA ILE A 3 56.66 37.21 1.39
C ILE A 3 55.69 36.64 2.44
N SER A 4 55.43 37.40 3.50
CA SER A 4 54.45 37.09 4.53
C SER A 4 53.02 37.27 3.99
N HIS A 5 52.31 36.16 3.79
CA HIS A 5 50.88 36.18 3.49
C HIS A 5 50.07 36.45 4.77
N PRO A 6 49.11 37.40 4.78
CA PRO A 6 48.24 37.60 5.93
C PRO A 6 47.10 36.58 5.93
N GLN A 7 46.87 35.92 7.06
CA GLN A 7 45.75 34.99 7.26
C GLN A 7 44.42 35.75 7.46
N PRO A 8 43.29 35.24 6.93
CA PRO A 8 41.99 35.86 7.14
C PRO A 8 41.42 35.55 8.54
N ARG A 9 41.01 36.60 9.27
CA ARG A 9 40.28 36.46 10.55
C ARG A 9 38.89 35.89 10.31
N LEU A 10 38.63 34.69 10.84
CA LEU A 10 37.28 34.14 10.96
C LEU A 10 36.44 35.00 11.92
N ARG A 11 35.33 35.56 11.43
CA ARG A 11 34.31 36.23 12.25
C ARG A 11 33.46 35.17 12.95
N LEU A 12 33.43 35.19 14.27
CA LEU A 12 32.48 34.42 15.06
C LEU A 12 31.05 34.97 14.85
N PRO A 13 30.01 34.12 14.77
CA PRO A 13 28.63 34.58 14.68
C PRO A 13 28.17 35.18 16.02
N SER A 14 27.35 36.23 15.93
CA SER A 14 26.75 36.93 17.07
C SER A 14 25.63 36.08 17.72
N PRO A 15 25.40 36.23 19.04
CA PRO A 15 24.27 35.56 19.70
C PRO A 15 22.95 36.24 19.28
N GLY A 16 21.99 35.43 18.85
CA GLY A 16 20.63 35.89 18.54
C GLY A 16 19.85 36.32 19.80
N PRO A 17 18.77 37.10 19.64
CA PRO A 17 17.96 37.56 20.77
C PRO A 17 17.21 36.40 21.45
N PRO A 18 16.89 36.52 22.76
CA PRO A 18 16.22 35.46 23.50
C PRO A 18 14.78 35.24 23.01
N ALA A 19 14.36 33.97 23.05
CA ALA A 19 13.02 33.55 22.66
C ALA A 19 11.94 34.21 23.52
N THR A 20 11.02 34.94 22.89
CA THR A 20 9.81 35.46 23.54
C THR A 20 8.86 34.30 23.82
N VAL A 21 8.58 34.06 25.10
CA VAL A 21 7.59 33.08 25.57
C VAL A 21 6.19 33.55 25.15
N ILE A 22 5.61 32.88 24.14
CA ILE A 22 4.21 33.05 23.77
C ILE A 22 3.37 32.39 24.88
N THR A 23 2.77 33.20 25.73
CA THR A 23 1.74 32.75 26.67
C THR A 23 0.41 32.62 25.91
N PRO A 24 -0.31 31.49 26.00
CA PRO A 24 -1.60 31.34 25.36
C PRO A 24 -2.65 32.22 26.05
N PRO A 25 -3.60 32.84 25.32
CA PRO A 25 -4.69 33.56 25.95
C PRO A 25 -5.61 32.61 26.72
N ARG A 26 -6.09 33.09 27.86
CA ARG A 26 -6.99 32.40 28.79
C ARG A 26 -8.27 31.89 28.09
N PRO A 27 -8.83 30.74 28.52
CA PRO A 27 -10.08 30.23 27.97
C PRO A 27 -11.25 31.10 28.42
N CYS A 28 -12.01 31.65 27.47
CA CYS A 28 -13.32 32.23 27.76
C CYS A 28 -14.33 31.10 27.96
N LEU A 29 -14.78 30.94 29.20
CA LEU A 29 -15.91 30.08 29.58
C LEU A 29 -17.22 30.65 29.00
N TRP A 30 -17.57 30.37 27.74
CA TRP A 30 -18.95 30.48 27.25
C TRP A 30 -19.34 29.23 26.45
N TRP A 31 -19.43 28.10 27.15
CA TRP A 31 -20.17 26.95 26.66
C TRP A 31 -21.66 27.21 26.91
N ALA A 32 -22.27 27.93 25.97
CA ALA A 32 -23.72 28.04 25.89
C ALA A 32 -24.30 26.69 25.43
N SER A 33 -25.37 26.27 26.11
CA SER A 33 -26.13 25.04 25.95
C SER A 33 -26.35 24.54 24.52
N PRO A 34 -26.35 23.21 24.28
CA PRO A 34 -26.85 22.65 23.04
C PRO A 34 -28.40 22.59 23.08
N SER A 35 -29.04 23.53 22.39
CA SER A 35 -30.48 23.41 22.07
C SER A 35 -30.70 22.45 20.90
N PRO A 36 -31.64 21.50 21.00
CA PRO A 36 -31.89 20.49 19.98
C PRO A 36 -32.84 21.02 18.91
N GLN A 37 -32.34 21.80 17.96
CA GLN A 37 -33.08 22.12 16.72
C GLN A 37 -32.14 22.66 15.64
N ARG A 38 -31.43 21.74 14.97
CA ARG A 38 -30.93 21.95 13.61
C ARG A 38 -30.87 20.60 12.90
N MET A 39 -32.03 19.99 12.79
CA MET A 39 -32.30 18.92 11.83
C MET A 39 -32.76 19.60 10.53
N LEU A 40 -32.37 19.02 9.39
CA LEU A 40 -32.51 19.52 8.02
C LEU A 40 -31.54 20.64 7.64
N TRP A 41 -30.42 20.25 7.02
CA TRP A 41 -30.02 20.61 5.65
C TRP A 41 -28.54 20.26 5.44
N HIS A 42 -28.21 18.96 5.45
CA HIS A 42 -27.11 18.45 4.63
C HIS A 42 -27.56 17.14 3.97
N ARG A 43 -28.05 17.35 2.76
CA ARG A 43 -28.29 16.40 1.67
C ARG A 43 -27.21 15.31 1.63
N ALA A 44 -27.59 14.11 2.05
CA ALA A 44 -27.23 12.82 1.47
C ALA A 44 -25.80 12.68 0.90
N LYS A 45 -24.82 12.43 1.77
CA LYS A 45 -23.85 11.38 1.44
C LYS A 45 -24.59 10.06 1.63
N ARG A 46 -24.92 9.37 0.54
CA ARG A 46 -25.40 7.99 0.60
C ARG A 46 -24.30 7.16 1.28
N PRO A 47 -24.51 6.58 2.48
CA PRO A 47 -23.70 5.44 2.85
C PRO A 47 -24.26 4.28 2.02
N LEU A 48 -23.48 3.80 1.05
CA LEU A 48 -23.75 2.48 0.50
C LEU A 48 -23.53 1.50 1.65
N LEU A 49 -24.63 1.01 2.21
CA LEU A 49 -24.65 -0.16 3.07
C LEU A 49 -23.92 -1.30 2.35
N THR A 50 -22.83 -1.76 2.94
CA THR A 50 -22.76 -3.19 3.25
C THR A 50 -22.42 -3.30 4.73
N ASN A 51 -23.35 -3.84 5.51
CA ASN A 51 -23.07 -4.27 6.88
C ASN A 51 -22.30 -5.59 6.79
N HIS A 52 -21.05 -5.56 6.35
CA HIS A 52 -20.14 -6.68 6.54
C HIS A 52 -19.28 -6.35 7.75
N THR A 53 -19.51 -7.04 8.87
CA THR A 53 -18.44 -7.22 9.85
C THR A 53 -17.25 -7.79 9.09
N PRO A 54 -16.08 -7.11 9.05
CA PRO A 54 -14.95 -7.63 8.31
C PRO A 54 -14.59 -9.00 8.90
N SER A 55 -14.70 -10.04 8.07
CA SER A 55 -14.31 -11.40 8.44
C SER A 55 -12.87 -11.38 8.99
N ALA A 56 -12.52 -12.29 9.89
CA ALA A 56 -11.15 -12.39 10.41
C ALA A 56 -10.12 -12.46 9.27
N LEU A 57 -10.47 -13.12 8.16
CA LEU A 57 -9.68 -13.21 6.94
C LEU A 57 -9.39 -11.82 6.33
N VAL A 58 -10.38 -10.93 6.37
CA VAL A 58 -10.32 -9.57 5.80
C VAL A 58 -9.45 -8.65 6.64
N MET A 59 -9.58 -8.75 7.97
CA MET A 59 -8.70 -8.03 8.90
C MET A 59 -7.24 -8.49 8.76
N GLN A 60 -7.04 -9.80 8.58
CA GLN A 60 -5.73 -10.40 8.41
C GLN A 60 -5.11 -10.05 7.06
N LEU A 61 -5.93 -10.04 6.00
CA LEU A 61 -5.56 -9.58 4.66
C LEU A 61 -5.18 -8.10 4.68
N HIS A 62 -6.00 -7.23 5.27
CA HIS A 62 -5.72 -5.80 5.35
C HIS A 62 -4.35 -5.53 6.00
N ARG A 63 -4.05 -6.19 7.13
CA ARG A 63 -2.72 -6.10 7.76
C ARG A 63 -1.59 -6.63 6.87
N ALA A 64 -1.78 -7.81 6.26
CA ALA A 64 -0.78 -8.39 5.37
C ALA A 64 -0.53 -7.54 4.12
N LEU A 65 -1.58 -6.91 3.59
CA LEU A 65 -1.55 -6.10 2.40
C LEU A 65 -0.87 -4.75 2.69
N SER A 66 -1.22 -4.06 3.77
CA SER A 66 -0.51 -2.85 4.21
C SER A 66 0.99 -3.11 4.42
N ALA A 67 1.37 -4.29 4.91
CA ALA A 67 2.78 -4.67 5.02
C ALA A 67 3.44 -5.01 3.67
N SER A 68 2.71 -5.69 2.77
CA SER A 68 3.22 -6.17 1.48
C SER A 68 3.35 -5.06 0.42
N VAL A 69 2.50 -4.03 0.51
CA VAL A 69 2.53 -2.88 -0.39
C VAL A 69 3.61 -1.91 0.10
N ALA A 70 4.88 -2.32 -0.02
CA ALA A 70 6.02 -1.49 0.32
C ALA A 70 6.01 -0.17 -0.49
N SER A 71 6.29 0.94 0.18
CA SER A 71 6.26 2.30 -0.40
C SER A 71 7.04 2.40 -1.72
N SER A 72 8.21 1.76 -1.80
CA SER A 72 9.07 1.81 -3.00
C SER A 72 8.47 1.13 -4.24
N ARG A 73 7.61 0.10 -4.11
CA ARG A 73 7.02 -0.54 -5.30
C ARG A 73 5.95 0.34 -5.95
N LYS A 74 5.19 1.08 -5.15
CA LYS A 74 4.10 1.95 -5.64
C LYS A 74 4.64 3.07 -6.53
N THR A 75 5.72 3.72 -6.11
CA THR A 75 6.35 4.80 -6.89
C THR A 75 6.85 4.33 -8.25
N HIS A 76 7.51 3.17 -8.32
CA HIS A 76 7.97 2.60 -9.60
C HIS A 76 6.81 2.21 -10.51
N MET A 77 5.71 1.70 -9.96
CA MET A 77 4.51 1.42 -10.75
C MET A 77 3.89 2.71 -11.29
N MET A 78 3.75 3.74 -10.45
CA MET A 78 3.21 5.05 -10.85
C MET A 78 4.04 5.65 -12.00
N TYR A 79 5.37 5.68 -11.86
CA TYR A 79 6.26 6.10 -12.94
C TYR A 79 6.10 5.25 -14.21
N GLY A 80 5.96 3.93 -14.07
CA GLY A 80 5.70 3.02 -15.20
C GLY A 80 4.39 3.28 -15.93
N PHE A 81 3.41 3.91 -15.28
CA PHE A 81 2.17 4.39 -15.88
C PHE A 81 2.26 5.85 -16.40
N GLY A 82 3.43 6.48 -16.31
CA GLY A 82 3.70 7.84 -16.80
C GLY A 82 3.55 8.95 -15.76
N ASP A 83 3.51 8.61 -14.47
CA ASP A 83 3.53 9.60 -13.38
C ASP A 83 4.95 10.18 -13.15
N ASP A 84 5.06 11.19 -12.29
CA ASP A 84 6.34 11.80 -11.92
C ASP A 84 7.28 10.78 -11.24
N PRO A 85 8.61 10.83 -11.49
CA PRO A 85 9.58 9.97 -10.80
C PRO A 85 9.63 10.18 -9.28
N ASN A 86 9.19 11.34 -8.79
CA ASN A 86 9.08 11.68 -7.37
C ASN A 86 7.67 12.20 -7.04
N PRO A 87 6.65 11.31 -7.01
CA PRO A 87 5.28 11.70 -6.75
C PRO A 87 5.12 12.19 -5.31
N LEU A 88 4.12 13.05 -5.08
CA LEU A 88 3.82 13.57 -3.74
C LEU A 88 3.47 12.43 -2.78
N PRO A 89 3.92 12.48 -1.51
CA PRO A 89 3.66 11.43 -0.53
C PRO A 89 2.17 11.25 -0.25
N GLU A 90 1.38 12.32 -0.34
CA GLU A 90 -0.09 12.27 -0.20
C GLU A 90 -0.74 11.47 -1.33
N THR A 91 -0.26 11.61 -2.58
CA THR A 91 -0.75 10.83 -3.72
C THR A 91 -0.42 9.35 -3.55
N VAL A 92 0.81 9.05 -3.12
CA VAL A 92 1.24 7.65 -2.88
C VAL A 92 0.39 7.00 -1.79
N ALA A 93 0.11 7.73 -0.70
CA ALA A 93 -0.76 7.27 0.38
C ALA A 93 -2.20 7.03 -0.10
N LEU A 94 -2.75 7.96 -0.90
CA LEU A 94 -4.09 7.79 -1.46
C LEU A 94 -4.19 6.57 -2.40
N VAL A 95 -3.19 6.36 -3.26
CA VAL A 95 -3.13 5.18 -4.14
C VAL A 95 -3.05 3.89 -3.33
N GLU A 96 -2.31 3.89 -2.22
CA GLU A 96 -2.29 2.76 -1.30
C GLU A 96 -3.68 2.44 -0.74
N ASP A 97 -4.39 3.44 -0.23
CA ASP A 97 -5.73 3.24 0.33
C ASP A 97 -6.70 2.67 -0.72
N ILE A 98 -6.69 3.24 -1.93
CA ILE A 98 -7.53 2.77 -3.05
C ILE A 98 -7.21 1.32 -3.42
N VAL A 99 -5.92 0.96 -3.47
CA VAL A 99 -5.49 -0.40 -3.81
C VAL A 99 -5.90 -1.40 -2.73
N VAL A 100 -5.75 -1.02 -1.46
CA VAL A 100 -6.15 -1.88 -0.33
C VAL A 100 -7.65 -2.12 -0.35
N GLU A 101 -8.46 -1.08 -0.56
CA GLU A 101 -9.91 -1.20 -0.69
C GLU A 101 -10.30 -2.11 -1.86
N TYR A 102 -9.72 -1.88 -3.04
CA TYR A 102 -10.00 -2.68 -4.23
C TYR A 102 -9.69 -4.17 -4.04
N ILE A 103 -8.52 -4.50 -3.48
CA ILE A 103 -8.12 -5.89 -3.26
C ILE A 103 -9.01 -6.54 -2.21
N THR A 104 -9.36 -5.82 -1.14
CA THR A 104 -10.27 -6.31 -0.10
C THR A 104 -11.62 -6.71 -0.68
N ASP A 105 -12.20 -5.83 -1.50
CA ASP A 105 -13.47 -6.08 -2.18
C ASP A 105 -13.40 -7.24 -3.17
N LEU A 106 -12.28 -7.38 -3.88
CA LEU A 106 -12.08 -8.48 -4.83
C LEU A 106 -12.02 -9.83 -4.10
N VAL A 107 -11.34 -9.89 -2.95
CA VAL A 107 -11.26 -11.11 -2.14
C VAL A 107 -12.62 -11.48 -1.56
N HIS A 108 -13.42 -10.53 -1.07
CA HIS A 108 -14.78 -10.81 -0.63
C HIS A 108 -15.63 -11.45 -1.73
N LYS A 109 -15.56 -10.91 -2.95
CA LYS A 109 -16.28 -11.45 -4.10
C LYS A 109 -15.78 -12.87 -4.43
N ALA A 110 -14.48 -13.11 -4.32
CA ALA A 110 -13.89 -14.41 -4.62
C ALA A 110 -14.28 -15.45 -3.54
N GLU A 111 -14.31 -15.06 -2.27
CA GLU A 111 -14.76 -15.90 -1.16
C GLU A 111 -16.23 -16.31 -1.32
N ASN A 112 -17.09 -15.39 -1.77
CA ASN A 112 -18.49 -15.72 -2.07
C ASN A 112 -18.63 -16.77 -3.19
N VAL A 113 -17.74 -16.73 -4.19
CA VAL A 113 -17.68 -17.77 -5.25
C VAL A 113 -17.15 -19.09 -4.68
N ALA A 114 -16.10 -19.01 -3.85
CA ALA A 114 -15.44 -20.14 -3.22
C ALA A 114 -16.25 -20.81 -2.10
N SER A 115 -17.29 -20.14 -1.59
CA SER A 115 -18.06 -20.56 -0.41
C SER A 115 -18.61 -21.99 -0.54
N LYS A 116 -18.98 -22.41 -1.75
CA LYS A 116 -19.45 -23.78 -2.01
C LYS A 116 -18.37 -24.85 -1.84
N ARG A 117 -17.10 -24.48 -2.10
CA ARG A 117 -15.93 -25.36 -1.98
C ARG A 117 -15.26 -25.25 -0.60
N GLY A 118 -15.50 -24.16 0.12
CA GLY A 118 -14.89 -23.88 1.43
C GLY A 118 -13.39 -23.54 1.36
N LYS A 119 -12.84 -23.33 0.15
CA LYS A 119 -11.42 -23.00 -0.07
C LYS A 119 -11.29 -22.01 -1.22
N LEU A 120 -10.62 -20.89 -0.96
CA LEU A 120 -10.27 -19.87 -1.95
C LEU A 120 -9.13 -20.38 -2.84
N LEU A 121 -9.32 -20.35 -4.15
CA LEU A 121 -8.31 -20.72 -5.15
C LEU A 121 -8.13 -19.62 -6.19
N THR A 122 -7.07 -19.75 -6.99
CA THR A 122 -6.76 -18.80 -8.07
C THR A 122 -7.87 -18.72 -9.12
N GLU A 123 -8.56 -19.83 -9.40
CA GLU A 123 -9.63 -19.86 -10.39
C GLU A 123 -10.83 -18.96 -10.00
N ASP A 124 -11.03 -18.70 -8.70
CA ASP A 124 -12.10 -17.82 -8.24
C ASP A 124 -11.84 -16.37 -8.69
N PHE A 125 -10.58 -15.94 -8.68
CA PHE A 125 -10.18 -14.63 -9.19
C PHE A 125 -10.31 -14.54 -10.71
N LEU A 126 -9.90 -15.59 -11.43
CA LEU A 126 -10.07 -15.68 -12.89
C LEU A 126 -11.55 -15.60 -13.27
N TYR A 127 -12.42 -16.24 -12.51
CA TYR A 127 -13.86 -16.17 -12.70
C TYR A 127 -14.39 -14.74 -12.53
N LEU A 128 -13.91 -13.97 -11.54
CA LEU A 128 -14.35 -12.59 -11.33
C LEU A 128 -13.92 -11.66 -12.48
N ILE A 129 -12.69 -11.81 -12.99
CA ILE A 129 -12.15 -10.94 -14.04
C ILE A 129 -12.57 -11.35 -15.46
N ARG A 130 -13.36 -12.43 -15.62
CA ARG A 130 -13.71 -13.03 -16.93
C ARG A 130 -14.31 -12.11 -17.97
N LYS A 131 -14.89 -10.98 -17.55
CA LYS A 131 -15.48 -9.99 -18.44
C LYS A 131 -14.44 -9.06 -19.08
N ASP A 132 -13.28 -8.92 -18.45
CA ASP A 132 -12.17 -8.11 -18.94
C ASP A 132 -11.13 -9.03 -19.59
N MET A 133 -11.28 -9.23 -20.90
CA MET A 133 -10.47 -10.17 -21.67
C MET A 133 -8.97 -9.84 -21.61
N ARG A 134 -8.61 -8.56 -21.51
CA ARG A 134 -7.20 -8.14 -21.43
C ARG A 134 -6.58 -8.56 -20.11
N LYS A 135 -7.29 -8.34 -18.99
CA LYS A 135 -6.82 -8.78 -17.67
C LYS A 135 -6.79 -10.29 -17.57
N LEU A 136 -7.84 -10.97 -18.04
CA LEU A 136 -7.90 -12.44 -18.00
C LEU A 136 -6.73 -13.05 -18.77
N HIS A 137 -6.49 -12.61 -20.00
CA HIS A 137 -5.40 -13.15 -20.82
C HIS A 137 -4.05 -12.95 -20.13
N ARG A 138 -3.79 -11.73 -19.66
CA ARG A 138 -2.53 -11.42 -18.97
C ARG A 138 -2.34 -12.25 -17.70
N SER A 139 -3.38 -12.43 -16.90
CA SER A 139 -3.33 -13.25 -15.70
C SER A 139 -3.04 -14.72 -16.01
N THR A 140 -3.68 -15.28 -17.04
CA THR A 140 -3.45 -16.67 -17.47
C THR A 140 -2.02 -16.89 -17.94
N GLU A 141 -1.48 -15.99 -18.77
CA GLU A 141 -0.08 -16.04 -19.20
C GLU A 141 0.89 -16.05 -18.01
N LEU A 142 0.70 -15.13 -17.06
CA LEU A 142 1.57 -15.00 -15.90
C LEU A 142 1.53 -16.24 -15.00
N LEU A 143 0.37 -16.88 -14.85
CA LEU A 143 0.23 -18.12 -14.10
C LEU A 143 0.95 -19.28 -14.80
N SER A 144 0.79 -19.42 -16.12
CA SER A 144 1.50 -20.44 -16.93
C SER A 144 3.02 -20.30 -16.77
N MET A 145 3.54 -19.09 -17.00
CA MET A 145 4.98 -18.84 -16.88
C MET A 145 5.49 -19.08 -15.44
N ASN A 146 4.69 -18.76 -14.42
CA ASN A 146 5.06 -19.03 -13.03
C ASN A 146 5.19 -20.54 -12.76
N GLU A 147 4.27 -21.33 -13.30
CA GLU A 147 4.32 -22.80 -13.21
C GLU A 147 5.53 -23.37 -13.95
N GLU A 148 5.82 -22.89 -15.16
CA GLU A 148 7.02 -23.27 -15.93
C GLU A 148 8.30 -22.95 -15.15
N LEU A 149 8.41 -21.76 -14.56
CA LEU A 149 9.55 -21.38 -13.72
C LEU A 149 9.68 -22.27 -12.48
N LYS A 150 8.56 -22.63 -11.85
CA LYS A 150 8.55 -23.56 -10.71
C LYS A 150 9.01 -24.96 -11.13
N GLN A 151 8.57 -25.44 -12.28
CA GLN A 151 8.99 -26.74 -12.82
C GLN A 151 10.48 -26.74 -13.17
N ALA A 152 10.95 -25.68 -13.83
CA ALA A 152 12.37 -25.52 -14.16
C ALA A 152 13.24 -25.55 -12.90
N ARG A 153 12.87 -24.79 -11.84
CA ARG A 153 13.60 -24.81 -10.56
C ARG A 153 13.65 -26.20 -9.92
N LYS A 154 12.54 -26.94 -9.95
CA LYS A 154 12.48 -28.31 -9.41
C LYS A 154 13.36 -29.29 -10.19
N ALA A 155 13.49 -29.13 -11.50
CA ALA A 155 14.32 -30.00 -12.33
C ALA A 155 15.82 -29.91 -11.99
N PHE A 156 16.26 -28.81 -11.35
CA PHE A 156 17.65 -28.65 -10.90
C PHE A 156 17.91 -29.18 -9.48
N ASP A 157 16.88 -29.32 -8.63
CA ASP A 157 17.01 -29.90 -7.27
C ASP A 157 17.09 -31.44 -7.29
N VAL A 158 16.71 -32.08 -8.40
CA VAL A 158 16.83 -33.54 -8.58
C VAL A 158 18.21 -33.86 -9.14
N ASN A 159 19.31 -33.76 -8.37
CA ASN A 159 20.65 -34.20 -8.83
C ASN A 159 21.76 -34.36 -7.77
N GLU A 160 21.47 -34.56 -6.48
CA GLU A 160 22.54 -34.89 -5.51
C GLU A 160 22.58 -36.39 -5.11
N GLU A 161 21.45 -37.10 -5.17
CA GLU A 161 21.40 -38.52 -4.77
C GLU A 161 21.64 -39.50 -5.94
N THR A 162 21.42 -39.09 -7.20
CA THR A 162 21.54 -39.99 -8.36
C THR A 162 22.96 -40.08 -8.93
N LEU A 163 23.84 -39.13 -8.62
CA LEU A 163 25.24 -39.11 -9.11
C LEU A 163 26.20 -40.00 -8.32
N VAL A 164 25.76 -40.55 -7.18
CA VAL A 164 26.58 -41.43 -6.33
C VAL A 164 26.52 -42.90 -6.79
N VAL A 165 25.54 -43.26 -7.63
CA VAL A 165 25.28 -44.66 -8.02
C VAL A 165 25.99 -45.09 -9.33
N THR A 166 26.63 -44.17 -10.06
CA THR A 166 27.28 -44.49 -11.35
C THR A 166 28.80 -44.60 -11.29
N ASN A 167 29.40 -44.69 -10.10
CA ASN A 167 30.85 -44.89 -9.91
C ASN A 167 31.16 -46.20 -9.17
N GLU A 168 30.64 -47.33 -9.67
CA GLU A 168 31.14 -48.67 -9.35
C GLU A 168 31.41 -49.47 -10.63
#